data_AF-A0A7G8X0N2-F1
#
_entry.id   AF-A0A7G8X0N2-F1
#
_cell.length_a   1.000
_cell.length_b   1.000
_cell.length_c   1.000
_cell.angle_alpha   90.00
_cell.angle_beta   90.00
_cell.angle_gamma   90.00
#
_symmetry.space_group_name_H-M   'P 1'
#
loop_
_entity.id
_entity.type
_entity.pdbx_description
1 polymer ?
#
loop_
_entity_poly.entity_id
_entity_poly.type
_entity_poly.pdbx_seq_one_letter_code
_entity_poly.pdbx_strand_id
1 'polypeptide(L)'
;MNAMNNESIPINLVADFDEFVSYISGHVVQLTKAKEYISRKHLPAINERMTIRTKDCTSYTEQAYYSFIHFIYHLALSGCLLEKVSVKSGPLQLKVTERMDLYKELTDVEKYFFYSKRSGSM
;
A
#
# COMPACT_ATOMS: atom_id res chain seq x y z
N MET A 1 -7.26 -17.67 -20.83
CA MET A 1 -6.90 -17.75 -19.40
C MET A 1 -5.40 -17.95 -19.33
N ASN A 2 -4.63 -16.91 -19.01
CA ASN A 2 -3.19 -17.06 -18.77
C ASN A 2 -3.02 -17.49 -17.31
N ALA A 3 -2.34 -18.62 -17.10
CA ALA A 3 -1.85 -19.02 -15.81
C ALA A 3 -1.04 -17.86 -15.22
N MET A 4 -1.31 -17.50 -13.97
CA MET A 4 -0.40 -16.66 -13.20
C MET A 4 0.93 -17.42 -13.11
N ASN A 5 1.97 -16.92 -13.78
CA ASN A 5 3.32 -17.42 -13.63
C ASN A 5 3.76 -17.17 -12.18
N ASN A 6 3.68 -18.19 -11.33
CA ASN A 6 4.08 -18.12 -9.92
C ASN A 6 5.55 -17.71 -9.71
N GLU A 7 6.37 -17.78 -10.75
CA GLU A 7 7.79 -17.43 -10.75
C GLU A 7 8.05 -15.92 -10.59
N SER A 8 7.08 -15.04 -10.90
CA SER A 8 7.24 -13.58 -10.79
C SER A 8 6.60 -12.96 -9.55
N ILE A 9 5.93 -13.76 -8.70
CA ILE A 9 5.12 -13.26 -7.58
C ILE A 9 5.93 -12.48 -6.53
N PRO A 10 7.15 -12.90 -6.12
CA PRO A 10 7.95 -12.10 -5.19
C PRO A 10 8.29 -10.72 -5.78
N ILE A 11 8.60 -10.68 -7.08
CA ILE A 11 9.02 -9.47 -7.79
C ILE A 11 7.84 -8.50 -7.94
N ASN A 12 6.66 -9.01 -8.33
CA ASN A 12 5.48 -8.16 -8.54
C ASN A 12 4.96 -7.55 -7.23
N LEU A 13 5.06 -8.27 -6.10
CA LEU A 13 4.66 -7.72 -4.80
C LEU A 13 5.57 -6.55 -4.38
N VAL A 14 6.89 -6.71 -4.51
CA VAL A 14 7.85 -5.65 -4.16
C VAL A 14 7.65 -4.44 -5.07
N ALA A 15 7.51 -4.66 -6.38
CA ALA A 15 7.27 -3.59 -7.34
C ALA A 15 5.96 -2.83 -7.05
N ASP A 16 4.86 -3.55 -6.80
CA ASP A 16 3.56 -2.94 -6.48
C ASP A 16 3.60 -2.19 -5.14
N PHE A 17 4.35 -2.70 -4.16
CA PHE A 17 4.55 -2.01 -2.89
C PHE A 17 5.34 -0.70 -3.07
N ASP A 18 6.39 -0.72 -3.88
CA ASP A 18 7.21 0.45 -4.16
C ASP A 18 6.40 1.52 -4.92
N GLU A 19 5.58 1.12 -5.90
CA GLU A 19 4.64 2.00 -6.59
C GLU A 19 3.58 2.59 -5.64
N PHE A 20 3.05 1.78 -4.73
CA PHE A 20 2.11 2.23 -3.70
C PHE A 20 2.74 3.32 -2.83
N VAL A 21 3.92 3.05 -2.26
CA VAL A 21 4.63 4.01 -1.39
C VAL A 21 5.01 5.27 -2.15
N SER A 22 5.45 5.15 -3.40
CA SER A 22 5.75 6.27 -4.28
C SER A 22 4.52 7.18 -4.43
N TYR A 23 3.34 6.59 -4.65
CA TYR A 23 2.08 7.34 -4.68
C TYR A 23 1.79 8.05 -3.34
N ILE A 24 1.88 7.35 -2.21
CA ILE A 24 1.64 7.94 -0.88
C ILE A 24 2.62 9.09 -0.61
N SER A 25 3.89 8.95 -0.97
CA SER A 25 4.94 9.96 -0.76
C SER A 25 4.67 11.27 -1.51
N GLY A 26 4.07 11.17 -2.71
CA GLY A 26 3.78 12.32 -3.57
C GLY A 26 2.42 12.98 -3.34
N HIS A 27 1.57 12.45 -2.46
CA HIS A 27 0.18 12.90 -2.32
C HIS A 27 -0.27 13.02 -0.86
N VAL A 28 -1.14 13.99 -0.59
CA VAL A 28 -1.86 14.05 0.70
C VAL A 28 -3.00 13.03 0.69
N VAL A 29 -2.70 11.82 1.17
CA VAL A 29 -3.65 10.70 1.15
C VAL A 29 -4.50 10.69 2.42
N GLN A 30 -5.79 10.95 2.25
CA GLN A 30 -6.76 11.01 3.34
C GLN A 30 -7.39 9.63 3.61
N LEU A 31 -7.65 9.36 4.87
CA LEU A 31 -8.34 8.16 5.35
C LEU A 31 -9.81 8.45 5.67
N THR A 32 -10.67 7.45 5.48
CA THR A 32 -12.09 7.53 5.83
C THR A 32 -12.27 7.50 7.34
N LYS A 33 -13.23 8.26 7.87
CA LYS A 33 -13.44 8.34 9.33
C LYS A 33 -13.86 7.02 9.97
N ALA A 34 -14.68 6.23 9.27
CA ALA A 34 -15.31 5.05 9.86
C ALA A 34 -14.39 3.82 9.93
N LYS A 35 -13.55 3.62 8.92
CA LYS A 35 -12.68 2.44 8.80
C LYS A 35 -11.20 2.78 8.75
N GLU A 36 -10.86 4.07 8.70
CA GLU A 36 -9.49 4.55 8.54
C GLU A 36 -8.79 3.93 7.32
N TYR A 37 -9.53 3.79 6.23
CA TYR A 37 -9.02 3.24 4.96
C TYR A 37 -8.81 4.35 3.94
N ILE A 38 -7.95 4.12 2.95
CA ILE A 38 -7.61 5.08 1.90
C ILE A 38 -8.88 5.56 1.18
N SER A 39 -9.13 6.87 1.23
CA SER A 39 -10.32 7.48 0.62
C SER A 39 -10.47 7.08 -0.85
N ARG A 40 -11.72 6.80 -1.27
CA ARG A 40 -12.06 6.30 -2.62
C ARG A 40 -11.44 7.14 -3.75
N LYS A 41 -11.24 8.45 -3.54
CA LYS A 41 -10.64 9.35 -4.52
C LYS A 41 -9.22 8.97 -4.96
N HIS A 42 -8.47 8.23 -4.13
CA HIS A 42 -7.11 7.81 -4.44
C HIS A 42 -7.03 6.42 -5.07
N LEU A 43 -8.04 5.57 -4.83
CA LEU A 43 -7.99 4.15 -5.18
C LEU A 43 -7.86 3.90 -6.69
N PRO A 44 -8.56 4.60 -7.60
CA PRO A 44 -8.35 4.41 -9.04
C PRO A 44 -6.91 4.71 -9.47
N ALA A 45 -6.36 5.84 -9.03
CA ALA A 45 -5.00 6.25 -9.40
C ALA A 45 -3.92 5.31 -8.84
N ILE A 46 -4.13 4.76 -7.65
CA ILE A 46 -3.25 3.72 -7.09
C ILE A 46 -3.40 2.43 -7.90
N ASN A 47 -4.63 2.00 -8.18
CA ASN A 47 -4.92 0.77 -8.91
C ASN A 47 -4.31 0.75 -10.32
N GLU A 48 -4.26 1.89 -11.01
CA GLU A 48 -3.65 2.02 -12.34
C GLU A 48 -2.12 1.81 -12.33
N ARG A 49 -1.45 2.04 -11.20
CA ARG A 49 0.00 1.85 -11.06
C ARG A 49 0.38 0.42 -10.72
N MET A 50 -0.56 -0.38 -10.20
CA MET A 50 -0.31 -1.77 -9.81
C MET A 50 -0.22 -2.69 -11.03
N THR A 51 0.58 -3.75 -10.91
CA THR A 51 0.57 -4.91 -11.77
C THR A 51 -0.66 -5.78 -11.47
N ILE A 52 -1.01 -5.97 -10.20
CA ILE A 52 -2.25 -6.63 -9.76
C ILE A 52 -3.35 -5.59 -9.59
N ARG A 53 -4.14 -5.40 -10.65
CA ARG A 53 -5.25 -4.43 -10.67
C ARG A 53 -6.58 -5.08 -10.33
N THR A 54 -7.42 -4.37 -9.57
CA THR A 54 -8.86 -4.64 -9.58
C THR A 54 -9.41 -4.26 -10.96
N LYS A 55 -10.03 -5.23 -11.65
CA LYS A 55 -10.61 -5.03 -12.99
C LYS A 55 -11.95 -4.33 -12.92
N ASP A 56 -12.38 -3.76 -14.05
CA ASP A 56 -13.70 -3.14 -14.24
C ASP A 56 -14.05 -2.07 -13.21
N CYS A 57 -13.01 -1.39 -12.69
CA CYS A 57 -13.17 -0.32 -11.72
C CYS A 57 -13.63 0.96 -12.41
N THR A 58 -14.54 1.67 -11.73
CA THR A 58 -14.99 3.01 -12.09
C THR A 58 -14.72 3.97 -10.92
N SER A 59 -14.97 5.26 -11.13
CA SER A 59 -14.95 6.26 -10.05
C SER A 59 -15.95 5.97 -8.93
N TYR A 60 -16.93 5.09 -9.16
CA TYR A 60 -17.95 4.69 -8.19
C TYR A 60 -17.66 3.34 -7.53
N THR A 61 -16.57 2.65 -7.90
CA THR A 61 -16.23 1.36 -7.29
C THR A 61 -16.03 1.52 -5.79
N GLU A 62 -16.74 0.70 -5.02
CA GLU A 62 -16.66 0.76 -3.57
C GLU A 62 -15.27 0.38 -3.06
N GLN A 63 -14.87 1.02 -1.95
CA GLN A 63 -13.55 0.84 -1.35
C GLN A 63 -13.22 -0.63 -1.11
N ALA A 64 -14.20 -1.44 -0.70
CA ALA A 64 -14.01 -2.85 -0.38
C ALA A 64 -13.51 -3.72 -1.56
N TYR A 65 -13.72 -3.30 -2.81
CA TYR A 65 -13.30 -4.05 -3.99
C TYR A 65 -11.82 -3.87 -4.35
N TYR A 66 -11.13 -2.93 -3.71
CA TYR A 66 -9.69 -2.70 -3.89
C TYR A 66 -8.84 -3.56 -2.94
N SER A 67 -9.13 -4.87 -2.88
CA SER A 67 -8.57 -5.79 -1.88
C SER A 67 -7.04 -5.82 -1.88
N PHE A 68 -6.41 -5.79 -3.05
CA PHE A 68 -4.94 -5.81 -3.14
C PHE A 68 -4.30 -4.52 -2.61
N ILE A 69 -4.91 -3.36 -2.89
CA ILE A 69 -4.48 -2.08 -2.31
C ILE A 69 -4.63 -2.11 -0.78
N HIS A 70 -5.74 -2.67 -0.26
CA HIS A 70 -5.90 -2.83 1.20
C HIS A 70 -4.85 -3.74 1.80
N PHE A 71 -4.50 -4.82 1.12
CA PHE A 71 -3.44 -5.71 1.55
C PHE A 71 -2.09 -4.98 1.67
N ILE A 72 -1.66 -4.27 0.61
CA ILE A 72 -0.42 -3.47 0.63
C ILE A 72 -0.47 -2.38 1.70
N TYR A 73 -1.61 -1.71 1.85
CA TYR A 73 -1.84 -0.71 2.89
C TYR A 73 -1.60 -1.26 4.30
N HIS A 74 -2.21 -2.42 4.61
CA HIS A 74 -2.01 -3.07 5.90
C HIS A 74 -0.58 -3.56 6.08
N LEU A 75 0.04 -4.07 5.02
CA LEU A 75 1.43 -4.50 5.04
C LEU A 75 2.38 -3.35 5.41
N ALA A 76 2.17 -2.18 4.81
CA ALA A 76 2.97 -0.99 5.07
C ALA A 76 2.80 -0.46 6.49
N LEU A 77 1.58 -0.50 7.03
CA LEU A 77 1.32 -0.15 8.42
C LEU A 77 1.95 -1.15 9.40
N SER A 78 1.80 -2.45 9.16
CA SER A 78 2.39 -3.49 10.01
C SER A 78 3.91 -3.48 10.00
N GLY A 79 4.53 -3.04 8.90
CA GLY A 79 5.98 -2.81 8.81
C GLY A 79 6.48 -1.51 9.43
N CYS A 80 5.58 -0.68 9.99
CA CYS A 80 5.87 0.68 10.47
C CYS A 80 6.51 1.58 9.40
N LEU A 81 6.21 1.31 8.12
CA LEU A 81 6.70 2.06 6.97
C LEU A 81 5.78 3.25 6.64
N LEU A 82 4.50 3.12 6.98
CA LEU A 82 3.53 4.18 6.99
C LEU A 82 2.97 4.36 8.40
N GLU A 83 2.49 5.57 8.67
CA GLU A 83 1.77 5.91 9.89
C GLU A 83 0.51 6.71 9.56
N LYS A 84 -0.45 6.62 10.47
CA LYS A 84 -1.68 7.41 10.44
C LYS A 84 -1.46 8.66 11.28
N VAL A 85 -1.53 9.84 10.67
CA VAL A 85 -1.32 11.12 11.35
C VAL A 85 -2.62 11.91 11.42
N SER A 86 -2.89 12.49 12.59
CA SER A 86 -4.01 13.41 12.78
C SER A 86 -3.57 14.82 12.43
N VAL A 87 -4.33 15.49 11.57
CA VAL A 87 -4.15 16.92 11.31
C VAL A 87 -5.06 17.70 12.24
N LYS A 88 -4.56 18.79 12.84
CA LYS A 88 -5.32 19.65 13.76
C LYS A 88 -6.63 20.08 13.09
N SER A 89 -7.73 19.44 13.47
CA SER A 89 -9.09 19.61 12.90
C SER A 89 -9.33 19.07 11.47
N GLY A 90 -8.51 18.12 10.99
CA GLY A 90 -8.63 17.51 9.65
C GLY A 90 -8.93 16.00 9.67
N PRO A 91 -9.17 15.39 8.49
CA PRO A 91 -9.23 13.94 8.38
C PRO A 91 -7.85 13.33 8.69
N LEU A 92 -7.86 12.07 9.15
CA LEU A 92 -6.64 11.28 9.32
C LEU A 92 -5.94 11.13 7.96
N GLN A 93 -4.62 11.23 7.94
CA GLN A 93 -3.81 11.13 6.71
C GLN A 93 -2.79 10.02 6.84
N LEU A 94 -2.37 9.46 5.71
CA LEU A 94 -1.20 8.60 5.65
C LEU A 94 0.05 9.41 5.44
N LYS A 95 1.10 9.05 6.18
CA LYS A 95 2.44 9.61 6.02
C LYS A 95 3.47 8.49 6.00
N VAL A 96 4.51 8.70 5.21
CA VAL A 96 5.69 7.85 5.19
C VAL A 96 6.55 8.14 6.41
N THR A 97 7.06 7.08 7.06
CA THR A 97 7.96 7.19 8.22
C THR A 97 9.42 7.24 7.77
N GLU A 98 10.32 7.65 8.67
CA GLU A 98 11.77 7.60 8.43
C GLU A 98 12.29 6.17 8.18
N ARG A 99 11.58 5.16 8.70
CA ARG A 99 11.89 3.73 8.46
C ARG A 99 11.79 3.36 6.98
N MET A 100 11.07 4.14 6.18
CA MET A 100 11.00 3.94 4.74
C MET A 100 12.36 4.07 4.06
N ASP A 101 13.23 4.95 4.53
CA ASP A 101 14.53 5.15 3.88
C ASP A 101 15.42 3.92 4.07
N LEU A 102 15.39 3.31 5.25
CA LEU A 102 16.03 2.01 5.50
C LEU A 102 15.44 0.88 4.64
N TYR A 103 14.12 0.89 4.42
CA TYR A 103 13.48 -0.10 3.56
C TYR A 103 13.90 0.06 2.09
N LYS A 104 14.10 1.28 1.60
CA LYS A 104 14.54 1.55 0.22
C LYS A 104 15.96 1.06 -0.07
N GLU A 105 16.80 0.96 0.96
CA GLU A 105 18.17 0.44 0.84
C GLU A 105 18.22 -1.09 0.68
N LEU A 106 17.12 -1.80 0.98
CA LEU A 106 17.04 -3.24 0.86
C LEU A 106 16.98 -3.68 -0.61
N THR A 107 17.60 -4.82 -0.90
CA THR A 107 17.39 -5.56 -2.16
C THR A 107 15.97 -6.10 -2.24
N ASP A 108 15.48 -6.42 -3.44
CA ASP A 108 14.13 -6.97 -3.62
C ASP A 108 13.89 -8.26 -2.82
N VAL A 109 14.93 -9.10 -2.68
CA VAL A 109 14.88 -10.31 -1.85
C VAL A 109 14.70 -9.96 -0.38
N GLU A 110 15.47 -8.99 0.13
CA GLU A 110 15.37 -8.53 1.52
C GLU A 110 14.03 -7.85 1.80
N LYS A 111 13.50 -7.06 0.86
CA LYS A 111 12.16 -6.48 0.93
C LYS A 111 11.09 -7.57 1.02
N TYR A 112 11.20 -8.64 0.23
CA TYR A 112 10.29 -9.78 0.34
C TYR A 112 10.36 -10.42 1.74
N PHE A 113 11.57 -10.66 2.26
CA PHE A 113 11.73 -11.23 3.60
C PHE A 113 11.29 -10.29 4.72
N PHE A 114 11.39 -8.97 4.53
CA PHE A 114 10.89 -7.97 5.48
C PHE A 114 9.41 -8.20 5.81
N TYR A 115 8.60 -8.59 4.82
CA TYR A 115 7.18 -8.92 5.02
C TYR A 115 6.94 -10.26 5.71
N SER A 116 7.90 -11.18 5.63
CA SER A 116 7.80 -12.52 6.23
C SER A 116 8.18 -12.57 7.71
N LYS A 117 8.95 -11.57 8.19
CA LYS A 117 9.33 -11.51 9.60
C LYS A 117 8.12 -11.09 10.41
N ARG A 118 7.58 -12.07 11.16
CA ARG A 118 6.63 -11.84 12.25
C ARG A 118 7.14 -10.67 13.09
N SER A 119 6.36 -9.61 13.17
CA SER A 119 6.50 -8.56 14.16
C SER A 119 6.33 -9.20 15.54
N GLY A 120 7.44 -9.66 16.12
CA GLY A 120 7.52 -9.88 17.55
C GLY A 120 7.30 -8.53 18.22
N SER A 121 6.31 -8.45 19.11
CA SER A 121 6.07 -7.31 19.99
C SER A 121 7.38 -6.75 20.52
N MET A 122 7.64 -5.48 20.24
CA MET A 122 8.28 -4.60 21.22
C MET A 122 7.22 -4.14 22.22
#